data_AF-A0A972WRG3-F1
#
_entry.id   AF-A0A972WRG3-F1
#
_cell.length_a   1.000
_cell.length_b   1.000
_cell.length_c   1.000
_cell.angle_alpha   90.00
_cell.angle_beta   90.00
_cell.angle_gamma   90.00
#
_symmetry.space_group_name_H-M   'P 1'
#
loop_
_entity.id
_entity.type
_entity.pdbx_description
1 polymer ?
#
loop_
_entity_poly.entity_id
_entity_poly.type
_entity_poly.pdbx_seq_one_letter_code
_entity_poly.pdbx_strand_id
1 'polypeptide(L)'
;MNGAHGKSGFKPINFNEMIQTLDMLAERLDREADPFHVPGIESAESVAETSWNDSPLLDLERFDDLAGVLRAGAFGPVVDGFLETVPVAFENLASFDGDLIRLAREAHTLRGLSANIGALRLSQLAARIEEAAVLHGKAPTAETIDTLRTVVAETVAVIAERRARLG
;
A
#
# COMPACT_ATOMS: atom_id res chain seq x y z
N MET A 1 -33.01 -41.93 7.65
CA MET A 1 -32.90 -41.30 6.32
C MET A 1 -32.63 -39.82 6.58
N ASN A 2 -31.36 -39.41 6.42
CA ASN A 2 -30.87 -38.43 5.41
C ASN A 2 -31.48 -37.04 5.62
N GLY A 3 -30.76 -35.93 5.80
CA GLY A 3 -29.37 -35.51 5.54
C GLY A 3 -29.47 -33.99 5.41
N ALA A 4 -28.72 -33.18 6.15
CA ALA A 4 -27.42 -32.64 5.76
C ALA A 4 -27.48 -31.12 5.44
N HIS A 5 -26.41 -30.45 5.88
CA HIS A 5 -25.85 -29.18 5.42
C HIS A 5 -26.27 -27.89 6.13
N GLY A 6 -25.38 -27.49 7.04
CA GLY A 6 -25.30 -26.14 7.58
C GLY A 6 -24.74 -25.13 6.59
N LYS A 7 -24.79 -23.87 7.03
CA LYS A 7 -24.05 -22.76 6.44
C LYS A 7 -23.50 -21.93 7.58
N SER A 8 -22.25 -22.18 7.96
CA SER A 8 -21.45 -21.25 8.75
C SER A 8 -21.23 -20.00 7.91
N GLY A 9 -21.98 -18.94 8.20
CA GLY A 9 -21.85 -17.63 7.56
C GLY A 9 -20.56 -16.95 8.02
N PHE A 10 -19.42 -17.35 7.47
CA PHE A 10 -18.21 -16.54 7.56
C PHE A 10 -18.37 -15.41 6.55
N LYS A 11 -18.79 -14.23 7.01
CA LYS A 11 -18.76 -13.02 6.20
C LYS A 11 -17.28 -12.82 5.82
N PRO A 12 -16.91 -12.84 4.53
CA PRO A 12 -15.52 -12.55 4.15
C PRO A 12 -15.20 -11.16 4.70
N ILE A 13 -14.07 -11.04 5.39
CA ILE A 13 -13.60 -9.76 5.91
C ILE A 13 -13.57 -8.80 4.72
N ASN A 14 -14.40 -7.75 4.75
CA ASN A 14 -14.40 -6.74 3.72
C ASN A 14 -13.11 -5.92 3.89
N PHE A 15 -12.09 -6.23 3.10
CA PHE A 15 -10.75 -5.67 3.24
C PHE A 15 -10.74 -4.13 3.13
N ASN A 16 -11.69 -3.56 2.37
CA ASN A 16 -11.84 -2.11 2.28
C ASN A 16 -12.34 -1.51 3.60
N GLU A 17 -13.24 -2.21 4.31
CA GLU A 17 -13.66 -1.83 5.66
C GLU A 17 -12.55 -2.04 6.69
N MET A 18 -11.68 -3.05 6.51
CA MET A 18 -10.53 -3.28 7.39
C MET A 18 -9.47 -2.19 7.24
N ILE A 19 -9.14 -1.78 6.00
CA ILE A 19 -8.24 -0.65 5.75
C ILE A 19 -8.83 0.64 6.33
N GLN A 20 -10.11 0.93 6.08
CA GLN A 20 -10.79 2.08 6.70
C GLN A 20 -10.76 2.04 8.23
N THR A 21 -10.85 0.85 8.84
CA THR A 21 -10.77 0.70 10.29
C THR A 21 -9.34 0.93 10.80
N LEU A 22 -8.32 0.48 10.06
CA LEU A 22 -6.91 0.72 10.40
C LEU A 22 -6.55 2.20 10.24
N ASP A 23 -7.03 2.86 9.18
CA ASP A 23 -6.83 4.30 8.94
C ASP A 23 -7.53 5.13 10.02
N MET A 24 -8.76 4.75 10.39
CA MET A 24 -9.49 5.38 11.51
C MET A 24 -8.76 5.21 12.85
N LEU A 25 -8.10 4.07 13.07
CA LEU A 25 -7.30 3.84 14.28
C LEU A 25 -5.97 4.61 14.24
N ALA A 26 -5.33 4.74 13.08
CA ALA A 26 -4.14 5.55 12.89
C ALA A 26 -4.42 7.04 13.16
N GLU A 27 -5.51 7.58 12.59
CA GLU A 27 -5.94 8.96 12.86
C GLU A 27 -6.33 9.21 14.32
N ARG A 28 -6.81 8.18 15.02
CA ARG A 28 -7.10 8.27 16.47
C ARG A 28 -5.83 8.28 17.29
N LEU A 29 -4.82 7.48 16.94
CA LEU A 29 -3.52 7.47 17.61
C LEU A 29 -2.78 8.80 17.41
N ASP A 30 -2.89 9.43 16.24
CA ASP A 30 -2.33 10.76 15.98
C ASP A 30 -3.06 11.88 16.75
N ARG A 31 -4.35 11.71 17.04
CA ARG A 31 -5.11 12.65 17.90
C ARG A 31 -4.91 12.40 19.40
N GLU A 32 -4.50 11.20 19.80
CA GLU A 32 -4.23 10.82 21.20
C GLU A 32 -2.74 10.91 21.58
N ALA A 33 -1.83 11.24 20.65
CA ALA A 33 -0.53 11.80 20.98
C ALA A 33 -0.78 13.26 21.45
N ASP A 34 -0.63 13.62 22.73
CA ASP A 34 0.63 13.47 23.48
C ASP A 34 0.47 13.73 25.00
N PRO A 35 0.81 12.75 25.89
CA PRO A 35 1.17 13.04 27.28
C PRO A 35 2.69 12.94 27.59
N PHE A 36 3.55 12.68 26.60
CA PHE A 36 5.01 12.57 26.74
C PHE A 36 5.80 13.38 25.69
N HIS A 37 5.42 14.64 25.47
CA HIS A 37 6.21 15.58 24.68
C HIS A 37 7.59 15.72 25.31
N VAL A 38 8.63 15.19 24.66
CA VAL A 38 10.01 15.39 25.07
C VAL A 38 10.56 16.57 24.27
N PRO A 39 10.76 17.76 24.86
CA PRO A 39 11.39 18.86 24.14
C PRO A 39 12.89 18.59 24.08
N GLY A 40 13.43 18.41 22.87
CA GLY A 40 14.89 18.35 22.68
C GLY A 40 15.43 17.33 21.70
N ILE A 41 14.83 17.19 20.51
CA ILE A 41 15.63 16.77 19.35
C ILE A 41 15.65 17.95 18.38
N GLU A 42 16.75 18.68 18.49
CA GLU A 42 17.14 19.77 17.60
C GLU A 42 17.28 19.26 16.16
N SER A 43 16.88 20.13 15.22
CA SER A 43 17.34 20.24 13.84
C SER A 43 18.20 19.09 13.30
N ALA A 44 17.57 18.26 12.47
CA ALA A 44 18.26 17.46 11.47
C ALA A 44 17.64 17.73 10.10
N GLU A 45 18.08 18.81 9.45
CA GLU A 45 18.21 18.80 8.00
C GLU A 45 19.11 17.61 7.63
N SER A 46 18.50 16.47 7.31
CA SER A 46 19.07 15.29 6.64
C SER A 46 18.25 14.04 7.00
N VAL A 47 16.97 14.00 6.60
CA VAL A 47 16.42 12.69 6.21
C VAL A 47 17.09 12.40 4.87
N ALA A 48 18.16 11.62 4.93
CA ALA A 48 18.88 11.14 3.78
C ALA A 48 17.87 10.70 2.71
N GLU A 49 18.09 11.15 1.48
CA GLU A 49 17.51 10.60 0.27
C GLU A 49 17.87 9.11 0.22
N THR A 50 17.13 8.27 0.94
CA THR A 50 17.00 6.87 0.54
C THR A 50 16.27 6.96 -0.79
N SER A 51 17.06 7.00 -1.87
CA SER A 51 16.57 7.01 -3.23
C SER A 51 15.65 5.82 -3.33
N TRP A 52 14.34 6.06 -3.44
CA TRP A 52 13.35 5.00 -3.64
C TRP A 52 13.73 4.11 -4.83
N ASN A 53 14.53 4.66 -5.75
CA ASN A 53 15.09 3.96 -6.90
C ASN A 53 16.08 2.85 -6.52
N ASP A 54 16.75 2.94 -5.38
CA ASP A 54 17.70 1.92 -4.90
C ASP A 54 16.98 0.79 -4.16
N SER A 55 15.76 1.03 -3.68
CA SER A 55 14.93 0.00 -3.06
C SER A 55 14.51 -1.05 -4.08
N PRO A 56 14.50 -2.34 -3.74
CA PRO A 56 14.03 -3.38 -4.65
C PRO A 56 12.55 -3.16 -5.00
N LEU A 57 12.15 -3.57 -6.21
CA LEU A 57 10.74 -3.51 -6.65
C LEU A 57 9.83 -4.33 -5.74
N LEU A 58 10.30 -5.50 -5.32
CA LEU A 58 9.60 -6.45 -4.48
C LEU A 58 10.59 -7.05 -3.47
N ASP A 59 10.20 -7.06 -2.21
CA ASP A 59 10.85 -7.87 -1.18
C ASP A 59 10.48 -9.34 -1.39
N LEU A 60 11.36 -10.07 -2.07
CA LEU A 60 11.11 -11.45 -2.48
C LEU A 60 11.01 -12.40 -1.29
N GLU A 61 11.80 -12.18 -0.24
CA GLU A 61 11.77 -13.00 0.96
C GLU A 61 10.42 -12.85 1.65
N ARG A 62 9.99 -11.60 1.87
CA ARG A 62 8.67 -11.31 2.45
C ARG A 62 7.51 -11.82 1.60
N PHE A 63 7.61 -11.71 0.28
CA PHE A 63 6.57 -12.18 -0.63
C PHE A 63 6.44 -13.71 -0.61
N ASP A 64 7.56 -14.43 -0.61
CA ASP A 64 7.56 -15.89 -0.51
C ASP A 64 7.11 -16.36 0.89
N ASP A 65 7.52 -15.66 1.95
CA ASP A 65 7.06 -15.91 3.32
C ASP A 65 5.54 -15.73 3.44
N LEU A 66 4.97 -14.70 2.79
CA LEU A 66 3.53 -14.50 2.72
C LEU A 66 2.83 -15.72 2.08
N ALA A 67 3.42 -16.32 1.04
CA ALA A 67 2.92 -17.54 0.43
C ALA A 67 3.01 -18.74 1.38
N GLY A 68 4.06 -18.82 2.20
CA GLY A 68 4.24 -19.88 3.20
C GLY A 68 3.31 -19.77 4.41
N VAL A 69 3.00 -18.55 4.85
CA VAL A 69 2.12 -18.28 6.00
C VAL A 69 0.64 -18.45 5.63
N LEU A 70 0.25 -18.01 4.44
CA LEU A 70 -1.11 -18.18 3.96
C LEU A 70 -1.35 -19.67 3.65
N ARG A 71 -2.46 -20.22 4.18
CA ARG A 71 -2.86 -21.60 3.86
C ARG A 71 -2.94 -21.78 2.34
N ALA A 72 -2.57 -22.97 1.87
CA ALA A 72 -2.71 -23.35 0.47
C ALA A 72 -4.12 -22.99 -0.05
N GLY A 73 -4.18 -22.11 -1.06
CA GLY A 73 -5.42 -21.60 -1.64
C GLY A 73 -5.85 -20.19 -1.23
N ALA A 74 -5.26 -19.58 -0.19
CA ALA A 74 -5.54 -18.19 0.20
C ALA A 74 -4.57 -17.18 -0.44
N PHE A 75 -3.34 -17.59 -0.74
CA PHE A 75 -2.33 -16.73 -1.35
C PHE A 75 -2.75 -16.21 -2.73
N GLY A 76 -3.17 -17.10 -3.64
CA GLY A 76 -3.60 -16.73 -4.99
C GLY A 76 -4.65 -15.60 -5.02
N PRO A 77 -5.80 -15.74 -4.30
CA PRO A 77 -6.80 -14.69 -4.23
C PRO A 77 -6.31 -13.35 -3.66
N VAL A 78 -5.39 -13.38 -2.69
CA VAL A 78 -4.81 -12.15 -2.12
C VAL A 78 -3.94 -11.43 -3.16
N VAL A 79 -3.10 -12.19 -3.86
CA VAL A 79 -2.26 -11.63 -4.93
C VAL A 79 -3.10 -11.14 -6.10
N ASP A 80 -4.16 -11.86 -6.48
CA ASP A 80 -5.10 -11.42 -7.51
C ASP A 80 -5.79 -10.12 -7.16
N GLY A 81 -6.30 -10.02 -5.93
CA GLY A 81 -6.89 -8.78 -5.44
C GLY A 81 -5.92 -7.61 -5.54
N PHE A 82 -4.63 -7.84 -5.22
CA PHE A 82 -3.60 -6.82 -5.40
C PHE A 82 -3.40 -6.44 -6.87
N LEU A 83 -3.24 -7.43 -7.76
CA LEU A 83 -3.02 -7.23 -9.20
C LEU A 83 -4.18 -6.49 -9.89
N GLU A 84 -5.41 -6.69 -9.39
CA GLU A 84 -6.60 -5.99 -9.87
C GLU A 84 -6.74 -4.58 -9.29
N THR A 85 -6.41 -4.39 -8.00
CA THR A 85 -6.68 -3.14 -7.28
C THR A 85 -5.62 -2.07 -7.54
N VAL A 86 -4.33 -2.44 -7.61
CA VAL A 86 -3.24 -1.47 -7.73
C VAL A 86 -3.30 -0.62 -9.00
N PRO A 87 -3.55 -1.18 -10.20
CA PRO A 87 -3.71 -0.36 -11.41
C PRO A 87 -4.84 0.66 -11.28
N VAL A 88 -5.96 0.29 -10.66
CA VAL A 88 -7.11 1.18 -10.44
C VAL A 88 -6.77 2.30 -9.45
N ALA A 89 -6.12 1.96 -8.33
CA ALA A 89 -5.67 2.95 -7.35
C ALA A 89 -4.68 3.95 -7.95
N PHE A 90 -3.77 3.47 -8.81
CA PHE A 90 -2.86 4.33 -9.55
C PHE A 90 -3.60 5.28 -10.51
N GLU A 91 -4.58 4.81 -11.28
CA GLU A 91 -5.34 5.67 -12.21
C GLU A 91 -6.18 6.73 -11.45
N ASN A 92 -6.72 6.39 -10.26
CA ASN A 92 -7.41 7.36 -9.40
C ASN A 92 -6.47 8.47 -8.89
N LEU A 93 -5.24 8.11 -8.56
CA LEU A 93 -4.18 9.04 -8.16
C LEU A 93 -3.72 9.89 -9.36
N ALA A 94 -3.49 9.27 -10.52
CA ALA A 94 -3.01 9.94 -11.73
C ALA A 94 -4.04 10.90 -12.33
N SER A 95 -5.33 10.65 -12.10
CA SER A 95 -6.43 11.55 -12.48
C SER A 95 -6.68 12.71 -11.51
N PHE A 96 -5.67 13.06 -10.70
CA PHE A 96 -5.70 14.21 -9.79
C PHE A 96 -6.08 15.52 -10.52
N ASP A 97 -7.00 16.26 -9.91
CA ASP A 97 -7.65 17.45 -10.45
C ASP A 97 -7.36 18.73 -9.63
N GLY A 98 -6.41 18.67 -8.72
CA GLY A 98 -6.08 19.78 -7.80
C GLY A 98 -6.48 19.54 -6.35
N ASP A 99 -7.29 18.51 -6.05
CA ASP A 99 -7.69 18.18 -4.68
C ASP A 99 -6.58 17.41 -3.92
N LEU A 100 -5.76 18.16 -3.18
CA LEU A 100 -4.62 17.61 -2.43
C LEU A 100 -5.02 16.63 -1.33
N ILE A 101 -6.23 16.75 -0.78
CA ILE A 101 -6.75 15.83 0.25
C ILE A 101 -7.06 14.48 -0.41
N ARG A 102 -7.72 14.52 -1.58
CA ARG A 102 -7.97 13.31 -2.37
C ARG A 102 -6.66 12.66 -2.79
N LEU A 103 -5.70 13.44 -3.30
CA LEU A 103 -4.37 12.95 -3.68
C LEU A 103 -3.68 12.21 -2.54
N ALA A 104 -3.64 12.82 -1.34
CA ALA A 104 -3.03 12.22 -0.17
C ALA A 104 -3.69 10.87 0.18
N ARG A 105 -5.03 10.80 0.14
CA ARG A 105 -5.78 9.56 0.39
C ARG A 105 -5.49 8.46 -0.64
N GLU A 106 -5.46 8.80 -1.93
CA GLU A 106 -5.16 7.81 -2.98
C GLU A 106 -3.71 7.32 -2.88
N ALA A 107 -2.77 8.22 -2.56
CA ALA A 107 -1.37 7.87 -2.31
C ALA A 107 -1.21 6.97 -1.06
N HIS A 108 -1.93 7.28 0.03
CA HIS A 108 -1.98 6.46 1.22
C HIS A 108 -2.50 5.05 0.92
N THR A 109 -3.59 4.96 0.16
CA THR A 109 -4.18 3.69 -0.27
C THR A 109 -3.18 2.87 -1.07
N LEU A 110 -2.53 3.48 -2.07
CA LEU A 110 -1.53 2.83 -2.91
C LEU A 110 -0.32 2.35 -2.10
N ARG A 111 0.13 3.15 -1.12
CA ARG A 111 1.18 2.79 -0.16
C ARG A 111 0.79 1.55 0.65
N GLY A 112 -0.40 1.54 1.25
CA GLY A 112 -0.88 0.43 2.08
C GLY A 112 -1.00 -0.88 1.31
N LEU A 113 -1.59 -0.84 0.10
CA LEU A 113 -1.66 -2.00 -0.79
C LEU A 113 -0.26 -2.56 -1.08
N SER A 114 0.69 -1.67 -1.40
CA SER A 114 2.06 -2.04 -1.77
C SER A 114 2.86 -2.60 -0.60
N ALA A 115 2.77 -1.99 0.57
CA ALA A 115 3.47 -2.43 1.77
C ALA A 115 3.04 -3.83 2.22
N ASN A 116 1.75 -4.17 2.06
CA ASN A 116 1.21 -5.46 2.47
C ASN A 116 1.82 -6.64 1.70
N ILE A 117 2.08 -6.44 0.41
CA ILE A 117 2.65 -7.49 -0.46
C ILE A 117 4.18 -7.41 -0.58
N GLY A 118 4.81 -6.41 0.06
CA GLY A 118 6.26 -6.20 -0.01
C GLY A 118 6.73 -5.45 -1.26
N ALA A 119 5.84 -4.75 -1.98
CA ALA A 119 6.21 -3.90 -3.12
C ALA A 119 6.88 -2.60 -2.62
N LEU A 120 8.14 -2.71 -2.17
CA LEU A 120 8.85 -1.67 -1.41
C LEU A 120 9.01 -0.38 -2.20
N ARG A 121 9.47 -0.44 -3.45
CA ARG A 121 9.67 0.75 -4.29
C ARG A 121 8.35 1.51 -4.52
N LEU A 122 7.28 0.78 -4.85
CA LEU A 122 5.96 1.38 -5.05
C LEU A 122 5.42 2.02 -3.75
N SER A 123 5.58 1.32 -2.62
CA SER A 123 5.18 1.83 -1.31
C SER A 123 5.92 3.12 -0.94
N GLN A 124 7.23 3.21 -1.21
CA GLN A 124 8.03 4.38 -0.90
C GLN A 124 7.69 5.56 -1.80
N LEU A 125 7.48 5.32 -3.10
CA LEU A 125 7.11 6.39 -4.03
C LEU A 125 5.71 6.95 -3.70
N ALA A 126 4.76 6.09 -3.36
CA ALA A 126 3.43 6.50 -2.89
C ALA A 126 3.51 7.30 -1.58
N ALA A 127 4.33 6.87 -0.61
CA ALA A 127 4.56 7.61 0.63
C ALA A 127 5.13 9.01 0.39
N ARG A 128 6.04 9.18 -0.57
CA ARG A 128 6.59 10.51 -0.94
C ARG A 128 5.54 11.44 -1.52
N ILE A 129 4.60 10.91 -2.33
CA ILE A 129 3.50 11.70 -2.89
C ILE A 129 2.52 12.11 -1.79
N GLU A 130 2.16 11.18 -0.91
CA GLU A 130 1.33 11.42 0.28
C GLU A 130 1.94 12.53 1.16
N GLU A 131 3.22 12.38 1.53
CA GLU A 131 3.94 13.33 2.38
C GLU A 131 4.03 14.72 1.73
N ALA A 132 4.35 14.79 0.44
CA ALA A 132 4.40 16.06 -0.28
C ALA A 132 3.03 16.77 -0.34
N ALA A 133 1.94 16.02 -0.48
CA ALA A 133 0.59 16.57 -0.47
C ALA A 133 0.20 17.08 0.92
N VAL A 134 0.46 16.29 1.98
CA VAL A 134 0.06 16.59 3.35
C VAL A 134 0.92 17.68 4.00
N LEU A 135 2.25 17.54 3.93
CA LEU A 135 3.18 18.42 4.65
C LEU A 135 3.55 19.67 3.86
N HIS A 136 3.50 19.61 2.54
CA HIS A 136 3.98 20.70 1.68
C HIS A 136 2.92 21.28 0.75
N GLY A 137 1.71 20.69 0.71
CA GLY A 137 0.66 21.12 -0.21
C GLY A 137 1.07 21.02 -1.68
N LYS A 138 1.96 20.09 -2.01
CA LYS A 138 2.55 19.94 -3.35
C LYS A 138 1.91 18.79 -4.09
N ALA A 139 1.44 19.06 -5.30
CA ALA A 139 1.04 18.03 -6.25
C ALA A 139 2.28 17.36 -6.87
N PRO A 140 2.18 16.08 -7.27
CA PRO A 140 3.24 15.40 -8.02
C PRO A 140 3.46 16.07 -9.38
N THR A 141 4.70 16.07 -9.85
CA THR A 141 5.02 16.49 -11.22
C THR A 141 4.58 15.42 -12.23
N ALA A 142 4.46 15.80 -13.51
CA ALA A 142 4.20 14.83 -14.58
C ALA A 142 5.25 13.70 -14.60
N GLU A 143 6.53 14.06 -14.42
CA GLU A 143 7.63 13.11 -14.30
C GLU A 143 7.46 12.14 -13.12
N THR A 144 6.95 12.62 -11.98
CA THR A 144 6.65 11.78 -10.81
C THR A 144 5.54 10.77 -11.14
N ILE A 145 4.50 11.21 -11.86
CA ILE A 145 3.40 10.33 -12.30
C ILE A 145 3.88 9.30 -13.32
N ASP A 146 4.71 9.68 -14.28
CA ASP A 146 5.28 8.75 -15.28
C ASP A 146 6.21 7.72 -14.64
N THR A 147 7.00 8.16 -13.66
CA THR A 147 7.82 7.28 -12.83
C THR A 147 6.95 6.29 -12.07
N LEU A 148 5.89 6.77 -11.40
CA LEU A 148 4.95 5.92 -10.67
C LEU A 148 4.27 4.90 -11.59
N ARG A 149 3.86 5.31 -12.80
CA ARG A 149 3.30 4.42 -13.83
C ARG A 149 4.25 3.28 -14.17
N THR A 150 5.52 3.61 -14.36
CA THR A 150 6.57 2.62 -14.70
C THR A 150 6.76 1.63 -13.55
N VAL A 151 6.90 2.14 -12.32
CA VAL A 151 7.05 1.29 -11.13
C VAL A 151 5.83 0.38 -10.91
N VAL A 152 4.61 0.90 -11.09
CA VAL A 152 3.37 0.08 -11.01
C VAL A 152 3.41 -1.06 -12.03
N ALA A 153 3.73 -0.76 -13.29
CA ALA A 153 3.78 -1.76 -14.35
C ALA A 153 4.85 -2.84 -14.07
N GLU A 154 6.04 -2.44 -13.63
CA GLU A 154 7.12 -3.35 -13.26
C GLU A 154 6.74 -4.23 -12.05
N THR A 155 6.18 -3.64 -10.99
CA THR A 155 5.72 -4.36 -9.80
C THR A 155 4.65 -5.38 -10.15
N VAL A 156 3.65 -5.00 -10.95
CA VAL A 156 2.58 -5.91 -11.41
C VAL A 156 3.16 -7.08 -12.21
N ALA A 157 4.09 -6.80 -13.13
CA ALA A 157 4.71 -7.84 -13.95
C ALA A 157 5.50 -8.85 -13.09
N VAL A 158 6.32 -8.36 -12.15
CA VAL A 158 7.12 -9.21 -11.25
C VAL A 158 6.24 -10.06 -10.35
N ILE A 159 5.18 -9.48 -9.75
CA ILE A 159 4.26 -10.21 -8.87
C ILE A 159 3.48 -11.27 -9.67
N ALA A 160 2.99 -10.93 -10.86
CA ALA A 160 2.28 -11.87 -11.72
C ALA A 160 3.17 -13.07 -12.11
N GLU A 161 4.42 -12.80 -12.48
CA GLU A 161 5.39 -13.85 -12.79
C GLU A 161 5.69 -14.73 -11.56
N ARG A 162 5.91 -14.11 -10.40
CA ARG A 162 6.20 -14.84 -9.16
C ARG A 162 5.02 -15.71 -8.72
N ARG A 163 3.81 -15.18 -8.78
CA ARG A 163 2.57 -15.91 -8.51
C ARG A 163 2.46 -17.15 -9.41
N ALA A 164 2.68 -17.01 -10.71
CA ALA A 164 2.61 -18.12 -11.65
C ALA A 164 3.60 -19.27 -11.33
N ARG A 165 4.73 -18.96 -10.65
CA ARG A 165 5.69 -19.97 -10.20
C ARG A 165 5.29 -20.66 -8.89
N LEU A 166 4.58 -19.96 -8.01
CA LEU A 166 4.22 -20.44 -6.67
C LEU A 166 2.86 -21.18 -6.62
N GLY A 167 2.01 -21.01 -7.64
CA GLY A 167 0.67 -21.61 -7.71
C GLY A 167 -0.38 -20.82 -6.95
#